data_AF-A0A091C4G5-F1
#
_entry.id   AF-A0A091C4G5-F1
#
_cell.length_a   1.000
_cell.length_b   1.000
_cell.length_c   1.000
_cell.angle_alpha   90.00
_cell.angle_beta   90.00
_cell.angle_gamma   90.00
#
_symmetry.space_group_name_H-M   'P 1'
#
loop_
_entity.id
_entity.type
_entity.pdbx_description
1 polymer ?
#
loop_
_entity_poly.entity_id
_entity_poly.type
_entity_poly.pdbx_seq_one_letter_code
_entity_poly.pdbx_strand_id
1 'polypeptide(L)'
;MIGSKIKNLREHLGYTQPEFGMFIDSKINKTPPTSFDKKTVYGWERGRFLPNTERLQVIADLAETDINTFLYGSFEDYIIGLVVYEDKLLTKGSEEKNLYEFIVYHPFSPSLSSMAMENEKLIKFFANLTLENKALVANQTYEKCLRENLGHFDSIEICKTFIASISAFLFNDIRGYTLQIQMEVERIEQEWTDFLQEVSNDNNALPNMEGIQEIFEALTNFYNGLEKINEQYSNLNTEPRK
;
A
#
# COMPACT_ATOMS: atom_id res chain seq x y z
N MET A 1 2.32 18.27 -6.67
CA MET A 1 3.42 18.69 -5.77
C MET A 1 2.95 19.82 -4.85
N ILE A 2 3.40 19.82 -3.59
CA ILE A 2 2.98 20.78 -2.54
C ILE A 2 3.26 22.23 -2.92
N GLY A 3 4.42 22.51 -3.54
CA GLY A 3 4.76 23.87 -3.97
C GLY A 3 3.72 24.49 -4.91
N SER A 4 3.16 23.69 -5.83
CA SER A 4 2.07 24.15 -6.69
C SER A 4 0.78 24.44 -5.92
N LYS A 5 0.47 23.69 -4.86
CA LYS A 5 -0.69 23.95 -3.98
C LYS A 5 -0.53 25.31 -3.27
N ILE A 6 0.65 25.57 -2.70
CA ILE A 6 0.97 26.85 -2.06
C ILE A 6 0.84 28.01 -3.05
N LYS A 7 1.38 27.85 -4.27
CA LYS A 7 1.28 28.85 -5.33
C LYS A 7 -0.17 29.16 -5.69
N ASN A 8 -0.97 28.13 -5.93
CA ASN A 8 -2.38 28.27 -6.32
C ASN A 8 -3.19 28.97 -5.21
N LEU A 9 -2.99 28.58 -3.94
CA LEU A 9 -3.63 29.23 -2.80
C LEU A 9 -3.28 30.72 -2.73
N ARG A 10 -1.99 31.05 -2.86
CA ARG A 10 -1.54 32.45 -2.87
C ARG A 10 -2.20 33.25 -3.99
N GLU A 11 -2.21 32.70 -5.20
CA GLU A 11 -2.78 33.37 -6.38
C GLU A 11 -4.30 33.55 -6.27
N HIS A 12 -4.99 32.56 -5.70
CA HIS A 12 -6.42 32.64 -5.40
C HIS A 12 -6.75 33.76 -4.40
N LEU A 13 -5.91 33.94 -3.39
CA LEU A 13 -6.02 35.02 -2.40
C LEU A 13 -5.55 36.38 -2.92
N GLY A 14 -5.02 36.46 -4.15
CA GLY A 14 -4.59 37.71 -4.78
C GLY A 14 -3.28 38.30 -4.24
N TYR A 15 -2.46 37.52 -3.52
CA TYR A 15 -1.22 38.00 -2.93
C TYR A 15 -0.01 37.85 -3.86
N THR A 16 0.91 38.82 -3.82
CA THR A 16 2.28 38.60 -4.29
C THR A 16 3.06 37.71 -3.31
N GLN A 17 4.20 37.16 -3.74
CA GLN A 17 5.04 36.30 -2.89
C GLN A 17 5.47 36.97 -1.56
N PRO A 18 5.97 38.24 -1.54
CA PRO A 18 6.26 38.92 -0.28
C PRO A 18 5.01 39.15 0.58
N GLU A 19 3.91 39.62 -0.01
CA GLU A 19 2.67 39.89 0.73
C GLU A 19 2.12 38.63 1.40
N PHE A 20 2.17 37.49 0.70
CA PHE A 20 1.74 36.21 1.25
C PHE A 20 2.60 35.77 2.43
N GLY A 21 3.92 35.90 2.29
CA GLY A 21 4.85 35.59 3.39
C GLY A 21 4.64 36.51 4.60
N MET A 22 4.44 37.80 4.38
CA MET A 22 4.10 38.76 5.44
C MET A 22 2.77 38.43 6.11
N PHE A 23 1.75 38.08 5.33
CA PHE A 23 0.45 37.68 5.86
C PHE A 23 0.57 36.48 6.78
N ILE A 24 1.25 35.41 6.33
CA ILE A 24 1.47 34.21 7.13
C ILE A 24 2.22 34.57 8.43
N ASP A 25 3.34 35.28 8.34
CA ASP A 25 4.14 35.63 9.51
C ASP A 25 3.39 36.58 10.47
N SER A 26 2.45 37.40 9.99
CA SER A 26 1.61 38.24 10.83
C SER A 26 0.59 37.45 11.67
N LYS A 27 0.23 36.22 11.25
CA LYS A 27 -0.63 35.32 12.03
C LYS A 27 0.12 34.60 13.14
N ILE A 28 1.44 34.51 13.02
CA ILE A 28 2.32 33.80 13.96
C ILE A 28 2.94 34.76 14.98
N ASN A 29 3.39 35.93 14.51
CA ASN A 29 4.12 36.88 15.33
C ASN A 29 3.21 37.91 15.98
N LYS A 30 3.52 38.29 17.23
CA LYS A 30 2.81 39.36 17.96
C LYS A 30 2.96 40.74 17.30
N THR A 31 4.07 40.95 16.60
CA THR A 31 4.35 42.19 15.86
C THR A 31 4.41 41.87 14.38
N PRO A 32 3.64 42.56 13.52
CA PRO A 32 3.65 42.31 12.08
C PRO A 32 5.04 42.52 11.48
N PRO A 33 5.51 41.61 10.60
CA PRO A 33 6.75 41.83 9.86
C PRO A 33 6.58 43.02 8.90
N THR A 34 7.63 43.83 8.75
CA THR A 34 7.65 44.97 7.80
C THR A 34 8.18 44.59 6.43
N SER A 35 8.84 43.44 6.31
CA SER A 35 9.29 42.87 5.03
C SER A 35 9.36 41.35 5.09
N PHE A 36 9.27 40.70 3.93
CA PHE A 36 9.45 39.25 3.78
C PHE A 36 10.23 38.96 2.50
N ASP A 37 11.21 38.05 2.58
CA ASP A 37 12.03 37.72 1.41
C ASP A 37 11.21 36.94 0.37
N LYS A 38 11.05 37.54 -0.81
CA LYS A 38 10.41 36.92 -1.99
C LYS A 38 10.98 35.53 -2.31
N LYS A 39 12.30 35.35 -2.12
CA LYS A 39 12.98 34.07 -2.43
C LYS A 39 12.49 32.92 -1.55
N THR A 40 11.99 33.21 -0.36
CA THR A 40 11.48 32.21 0.59
C THR A 40 10.19 31.59 0.08
N VAL A 41 9.16 32.40 -0.23
CA VAL A 41 7.91 31.87 -0.81
C VAL A 41 8.16 31.23 -2.17
N TYR A 42 9.00 31.83 -3.01
CA TYR A 42 9.41 31.20 -4.27
C TYR A 42 10.10 29.84 -4.05
N GLY A 43 10.88 29.69 -2.98
CA GLY A 43 11.46 28.43 -2.55
C GLY A 43 10.40 27.37 -2.22
N TRP A 44 9.39 27.74 -1.44
CA TRP A 44 8.25 26.87 -1.11
C TRP A 44 7.48 26.45 -2.35
N GLU A 45 7.14 27.39 -3.23
CA GLU A 45 6.36 27.14 -4.45
C GLU A 45 7.08 26.24 -5.47
N ARG A 46 8.41 26.27 -5.46
CA ARG A 46 9.24 25.37 -6.26
C ARG A 46 9.54 24.04 -5.58
N GLY A 47 9.10 23.84 -4.34
CA GLY A 47 9.39 22.63 -3.56
C GLY A 47 10.86 22.50 -3.16
N ARG A 48 11.63 23.61 -3.12
CA ARG A 48 13.05 23.56 -2.70
C ARG A 48 13.21 23.26 -1.21
N PHE A 49 12.25 23.71 -0.41
CA PHE A 49 12.11 23.43 1.02
C PHE A 49 10.67 23.68 1.43
N LEU A 50 10.22 23.05 2.50
CA LEU A 50 8.89 23.28 3.07
C LEU A 50 8.91 24.49 4.03
N PRO A 51 7.77 25.19 4.20
CA PRO A 51 7.61 26.08 5.35
C PRO A 51 7.77 25.30 6.66
N ASN A 52 8.11 26.00 7.75
CA ASN A 52 8.15 25.37 9.07
C ASN A 52 6.72 25.03 9.55
N THR A 53 6.60 24.26 10.63
CA THR A 53 5.32 23.77 11.14
C THR A 53 4.30 24.88 11.42
N GLU A 54 4.71 25.99 12.03
CA GLU A 54 3.80 27.12 12.33
C GLU A 54 3.25 27.77 11.05
N ARG A 55 4.11 27.99 10.06
CA ARG A 55 3.70 28.54 8.75
C ARG A 55 2.85 27.56 7.97
N LEU A 56 3.17 26.27 8.03
CA LEU A 56 2.37 25.22 7.43
C LEU A 56 0.98 25.14 8.06
N GLN A 57 0.85 25.32 9.38
CA GLN A 57 -0.44 25.38 10.05
C GLN A 57 -1.29 26.53 9.48
N VAL A 58 -0.74 27.74 9.41
CA VAL A 58 -1.47 28.90 8.85
C VAL A 58 -1.84 28.67 7.38
N ILE A 59 -0.95 28.09 6.58
CA ILE A 59 -1.23 27.76 5.18
C ILE A 59 -2.35 26.72 5.07
N ALA A 60 -2.34 25.69 5.92
CA ALA A 60 -3.39 24.68 5.95
C ALA A 60 -4.74 25.27 6.38
N ASP A 61 -4.74 26.13 7.41
CA ASP A 61 -5.94 26.85 7.88
C ASP A 61 -6.54 27.72 6.77
N LEU A 62 -5.70 28.41 5.98
CA LEU A 62 -6.14 29.19 4.81
C LEU A 62 -6.71 28.33 3.68
N ALA A 63 -6.25 27.09 3.57
CA ALA A 63 -6.77 26.11 2.65
C ALA A 63 -7.96 25.32 3.23
N GLU A 64 -8.45 25.71 4.41
CA GLU A 64 -9.56 25.08 5.14
C GLU A 64 -9.37 23.57 5.34
N THR A 65 -8.15 23.16 5.67
CA THR A 65 -7.76 21.77 5.84
C THR A 65 -6.68 21.61 6.92
N ASP A 66 -6.36 20.38 7.31
CA ASP A 66 -5.25 20.11 8.23
C ASP A 66 -3.90 20.01 7.49
N ILE A 67 -2.79 20.09 8.23
CA ILE A 67 -1.44 20.04 7.66
C ILE A 67 -1.23 18.76 6.82
N ASN A 68 -1.65 17.59 7.32
CA ASN A 68 -1.41 16.34 6.62
C ASN A 68 -2.22 16.28 5.34
N THR A 69 -3.49 16.66 5.37
CA THR A 69 -4.33 16.71 4.16
C THR A 69 -3.78 17.71 3.14
N PHE A 70 -3.26 18.87 3.59
CA PHE A 70 -2.62 19.84 2.70
C PHE A 70 -1.36 19.25 2.03
N LEU A 71 -0.47 18.64 2.82
CA LEU A 71 0.80 18.11 2.34
C LEU A 71 0.61 16.87 1.47
N TYR A 72 -0.21 15.92 1.93
CA TYR A 72 -0.27 14.55 1.42
C TYR A 72 -1.56 14.24 0.66
N GLY A 73 -2.55 15.13 0.68
CA GLY A 73 -3.89 14.87 0.13
C GLY A 73 -4.81 14.24 1.17
N SER A 74 -6.09 14.07 0.82
CA SER A 74 -7.06 13.46 1.73
C SER A 74 -6.59 12.05 2.10
N PHE A 75 -7.00 11.58 3.29
CA PHE A 75 -6.63 10.24 3.71
C PHE A 75 -7.26 9.16 2.79
N GLU A 76 -8.43 9.43 2.23
CA GLU A 76 -9.07 8.58 1.21
C GLU A 76 -8.21 8.47 -0.06
N ASP A 77 -7.85 9.61 -0.65
CA ASP A 77 -7.00 9.65 -1.85
C ASP A 77 -5.66 8.95 -1.61
N TYR A 78 -5.10 9.12 -0.40
CA TYR A 78 -3.87 8.45 -0.01
C TYR A 78 -4.04 6.93 0.00
N ILE A 79 -5.05 6.38 0.67
CA ILE A 79 -5.30 4.93 0.69
C ILE A 79 -5.56 4.38 -0.71
N ILE A 80 -6.36 5.07 -1.53
CA ILE A 80 -6.61 4.67 -2.92
C ILE A 80 -5.31 4.70 -3.73
N GLY A 81 -4.49 5.74 -3.57
CA GLY A 81 -3.15 5.86 -4.14
C GLY A 81 -2.29 4.65 -3.84
N LEU A 82 -2.18 4.29 -2.56
CA LEU A 82 -1.38 3.16 -2.10
C LEU A 82 -1.88 1.81 -2.67
N VAL A 83 -3.19 1.59 -2.64
CA VAL A 83 -3.79 0.28 -2.95
C VAL A 83 -3.98 0.07 -4.45
N VAL A 84 -4.42 1.08 -5.19
CA VAL A 84 -4.78 0.93 -6.61
C VAL A 84 -3.62 1.32 -7.52
N TYR A 85 -2.91 2.39 -7.17
CA TYR A 85 -1.90 3.01 -8.04
C TYR A 85 -0.46 2.77 -7.57
N GLU A 86 -0.28 1.98 -6.51
CA GLU A 86 1.03 1.61 -5.96
C GLU A 86 1.88 2.82 -5.57
N ASP A 87 1.20 3.88 -5.10
CA ASP A 87 1.88 5.05 -4.54
C ASP A 87 2.75 4.64 -3.34
N LYS A 88 3.71 5.51 -3.04
CA LYS A 88 4.69 5.29 -1.98
C LYS A 88 4.07 5.50 -0.60
N LEU A 89 4.43 4.63 0.33
CA LEU A 89 4.10 4.80 1.74
C LEU A 89 4.85 5.99 2.33
N LEU A 90 4.12 6.78 3.11
CA LEU A 90 4.71 7.80 3.96
C LEU A 90 5.32 7.13 5.19
N THR A 91 6.59 6.75 5.10
CA THR A 91 7.35 6.19 6.23
C THR A 91 8.26 7.25 6.84
N LYS A 92 8.63 7.08 8.11
CA LYS A 92 9.62 7.94 8.80
C LYS A 92 11.08 7.67 8.36
N GLY A 93 11.31 6.73 7.44
CA GLY A 93 12.62 6.27 6.98
C GLY A 93 13.00 6.79 5.59
N SER A 94 14.22 6.49 5.15
CA SER A 94 14.78 6.94 3.86
C SER A 94 14.45 6.05 2.66
N GLU A 95 13.89 4.86 2.88
CA GLU A 95 13.51 3.95 1.79
C GLU A 95 12.06 4.21 1.36
N GLU A 96 11.92 4.76 0.17
CA GLU A 96 10.64 4.91 -0.50
C GLU A 96 10.18 3.55 -1.04
N LYS A 97 9.26 2.90 -0.33
CA LYS A 97 8.63 1.63 -0.73
C LYS A 97 7.14 1.85 -0.97
N ASN A 98 6.58 1.18 -1.98
CA ASN A 98 5.12 1.09 -2.11
C ASN A 98 4.55 0.09 -1.09
N LEU A 99 3.21 0.02 -1.02
CA LEU A 99 2.50 -0.84 -0.08
C LEU A 99 2.90 -2.32 -0.20
N TYR A 100 3.04 -2.83 -1.43
CA TYR A 100 3.31 -4.25 -1.70
C TYR A 100 4.74 -4.61 -1.29
N GLU A 101 5.71 -3.80 -1.72
CA GLU A 101 7.11 -3.95 -1.37
C GLU A 101 7.30 -3.90 0.14
N PHE A 102 6.61 -2.98 0.82
CA PHE A 102 6.69 -2.86 2.27
C PHE A 102 6.16 -4.12 2.96
N ILE A 103 5.08 -4.73 2.47
CA ILE A 103 4.55 -5.95 3.07
C ILE A 103 5.47 -7.15 2.84
N VAL A 104 6.01 -7.29 1.62
CA VAL A 104 6.87 -8.43 1.26
C VAL A 104 8.25 -8.34 1.94
N TYR A 105 8.84 -7.15 2.02
CA TYR A 105 10.24 -6.98 2.39
C TYR A 105 10.50 -6.46 3.80
N HIS A 106 9.48 -6.21 4.64
CA HIS A 106 9.73 -5.61 5.96
C HIS A 106 9.91 -6.64 7.09
N PRO A 107 11.12 -6.73 7.71
CA PRO A 107 11.45 -7.74 8.72
C PRO A 107 11.11 -7.35 10.19
N PHE A 108 10.47 -6.21 10.47
CA PHE A 108 10.28 -5.73 11.86
C PHE A 108 8.96 -6.12 12.52
N SER A 109 8.33 -7.21 12.10
CA SER A 109 7.35 -7.88 12.96
C SER A 109 7.58 -9.39 12.94
N PRO A 110 8.06 -9.98 14.04
CA PRO A 110 8.14 -11.43 14.21
C PRO A 110 6.80 -12.16 13.96
N SER A 111 5.66 -11.45 13.98
CA SER A 111 4.35 -12.01 13.63
C SER A 111 4.11 -12.15 12.12
N LEU A 112 4.95 -11.57 11.25
CA LEU A 112 4.78 -11.60 9.79
C LEU A 112 5.72 -12.58 9.09
N SER A 113 6.79 -13.07 9.72
CA SER A 113 7.76 -13.96 9.04
C SER A 113 7.19 -15.35 8.73
N SER A 114 6.35 -15.91 9.59
CA SER A 114 5.63 -17.17 9.28
C SER A 114 4.50 -16.98 8.27
N MET A 115 4.00 -15.75 8.11
CA MET A 115 2.94 -15.39 7.15
C MET A 115 3.50 -14.75 5.87
N ALA A 116 4.83 -14.71 5.70
CA ALA A 116 5.45 -13.99 4.58
C ALA A 116 5.06 -14.60 3.23
N MET A 117 5.07 -15.93 3.14
CA MET A 117 4.61 -16.67 1.96
C MET A 117 3.13 -16.40 1.68
N GLU A 118 2.30 -16.38 2.73
CA GLU A 118 0.86 -16.13 2.60
C GLU A 118 0.58 -14.71 2.07
N ASN A 119 1.25 -13.71 2.64
CA ASN A 119 1.12 -12.32 2.23
C ASN A 119 1.62 -12.10 0.79
N GLU A 120 2.74 -12.70 0.41
CA GLU A 120 3.27 -12.60 -0.95
C GLU A 120 2.26 -13.14 -1.97
N LYS A 121 1.62 -14.27 -1.67
CA LYS A 121 0.58 -14.87 -2.52
C LYS A 121 -0.68 -14.03 -2.59
N LEU A 122 -1.14 -13.48 -1.46
CA LEU A 122 -2.29 -12.55 -1.44
C LEU A 122 -2.00 -11.30 -2.26
N ILE A 123 -0.79 -10.74 -2.17
CA ILE A 123 -0.37 -9.58 -2.96
C ILE A 123 -0.30 -9.91 -4.44
N LYS A 124 0.30 -11.05 -4.82
CA LYS A 124 0.33 -11.51 -6.22
C LYS A 124 -1.07 -11.71 -6.79
N PHE A 125 -1.96 -12.31 -6.00
CA PHE A 125 -3.37 -12.43 -6.38
C PHE A 125 -4.01 -11.05 -6.58
N PHE A 126 -3.84 -10.15 -5.61
CA PHE A 126 -4.40 -8.81 -5.65
C PHE A 126 -3.90 -7.99 -6.84
N ALA A 127 -2.60 -8.09 -7.16
CA ALA A 127 -1.97 -7.39 -8.28
C ALA A 127 -2.65 -7.73 -9.63
N ASN A 128 -3.18 -8.95 -9.76
CA ASN A 128 -3.86 -9.44 -10.97
C ASN A 128 -5.37 -9.12 -11.02
N LEU A 129 -5.93 -8.46 -10.00
CA LEU A 129 -7.33 -8.02 -10.03
C LEU A 129 -7.56 -6.88 -11.03
N THR A 130 -8.79 -6.78 -11.52
CA THR A 130 -9.27 -5.63 -12.30
C THR A 130 -9.22 -4.35 -11.46
N LEU A 131 -9.14 -3.19 -12.11
CA LEU A 131 -9.15 -1.90 -11.42
C LEU A 131 -10.40 -1.70 -10.55
N GLU A 132 -11.56 -2.17 -11.01
CA GLU A 132 -12.81 -2.12 -10.25
C GLU A 132 -12.69 -2.92 -8.94
N ASN A 133 -12.19 -4.15 -9.01
CA ASN A 133 -11.98 -4.98 -7.82
C ASN A 133 -10.90 -4.41 -6.89
N LYS A 134 -9.82 -3.83 -7.44
CA LYS A 134 -8.82 -3.11 -6.64
C LYS A 134 -9.44 -1.92 -5.90
N ALA A 135 -10.32 -1.16 -6.56
CA ALA A 135 -11.03 -0.05 -5.95
C ALA A 135 -11.97 -0.51 -4.82
N LEU A 136 -12.65 -1.64 -4.98
CA LEU A 136 -13.47 -2.23 -3.91
C LEU A 136 -12.63 -2.56 -2.66
N VAL A 137 -11.47 -3.19 -2.85
CA VAL A 137 -10.55 -3.48 -1.74
C VAL A 137 -9.97 -2.20 -1.15
N ALA A 138 -9.65 -1.19 -1.96
CA ALA A 138 -9.18 0.11 -1.49
C ALA A 138 -10.22 0.79 -0.59
N ASN A 139 -11.49 0.79 -1.00
CA ASN A 139 -12.58 1.34 -0.20
C ASN A 139 -12.77 0.56 1.10
N GLN A 140 -12.73 -0.77 1.07
CA GLN A 140 -12.79 -1.60 2.29
C GLN A 140 -11.63 -1.31 3.24
N THR A 141 -10.43 -1.12 2.68
CA THR A 141 -9.21 -0.76 3.43
C THR A 141 -9.39 0.60 4.08
N TYR A 142 -9.81 1.62 3.32
CA TYR A 142 -10.06 2.98 3.83
C TYR A 142 -11.09 3.00 4.97
N GLU A 143 -12.25 2.36 4.76
CA GLU A 143 -13.31 2.27 5.77
C GLU A 143 -12.83 1.59 7.06
N LYS A 144 -11.96 0.58 6.94
CA LYS A 144 -11.37 -0.07 8.10
C LYS A 144 -10.35 0.82 8.79
N CYS A 145 -9.50 1.53 8.04
CA CYS A 145 -8.58 2.52 8.60
C CYS A 145 -9.33 3.62 9.39
N LEU A 146 -10.48 4.10 8.89
CA LEU A 146 -11.32 5.07 9.60
C LEU A 146 -11.84 4.51 10.93
N ARG A 147 -12.35 3.27 10.93
CA ARG A 147 -12.83 2.60 12.16
C ARG A 147 -11.73 2.43 13.20
N GLU A 148 -10.49 2.25 12.75
CA GLU A 148 -9.30 2.09 13.61
C GLU A 148 -8.62 3.43 13.93
N ASN A 149 -9.17 4.56 13.46
CA ASN A 149 -8.65 5.92 13.65
C ASN A 149 -7.18 6.07 13.19
N LEU A 150 -6.86 5.49 12.04
CA LEU A 150 -5.53 5.56 11.42
C LEU A 150 -5.37 6.84 10.59
N GLY A 151 -4.12 7.31 10.46
CA GLY A 151 -3.72 8.42 9.61
C GLY A 151 -2.56 8.08 8.67
N HIS A 152 -2.10 9.07 7.90
CA HIS A 152 -1.13 8.90 6.80
C HIS A 152 0.17 8.17 7.16
N PHE A 153 0.62 8.28 8.41
CA PHE A 153 1.90 7.75 8.89
C PHE A 153 1.79 6.41 9.64
N ASP A 154 0.59 5.84 9.77
CA ASP A 154 0.37 4.55 10.43
C ASP A 154 0.62 3.39 9.46
N SER A 155 1.79 3.39 8.80
CA SER A 155 2.08 2.54 7.64
C SER A 155 1.93 1.05 7.94
N ILE A 156 2.31 0.60 9.14
CA ILE A 156 2.23 -0.81 9.54
C ILE A 156 0.77 -1.24 9.69
N GLU A 157 -0.05 -0.42 10.34
CA GLU A 157 -1.46 -0.66 10.59
C GLU A 157 -2.27 -0.59 9.29
N ILE A 158 -1.91 0.31 8.37
CA ILE A 158 -2.47 0.37 7.01
C ILE A 158 -2.17 -0.94 6.27
N CYS A 159 -0.93 -1.43 6.29
CA CYS A 159 -0.56 -2.72 5.68
C CYS A 159 -1.39 -3.89 6.22
N LYS A 160 -1.54 -3.99 7.55
CA LYS A 160 -2.38 -5.03 8.19
C LYS A 160 -3.85 -4.91 7.74
N THR A 161 -4.36 -3.69 7.67
CA THR A 161 -5.73 -3.39 7.24
C THR A 161 -5.96 -3.76 5.79
N PHE A 162 -5.00 -3.48 4.92
CA PHE A 162 -5.03 -3.87 3.51
C PHE A 162 -5.05 -5.38 3.33
N ILE A 163 -4.14 -6.12 3.97
CA ILE A 163 -4.11 -7.59 3.92
C ILE A 163 -5.45 -8.18 4.40
N ALA A 164 -5.97 -7.70 5.52
CA ALA A 164 -7.26 -8.15 6.02
C ALA A 164 -8.41 -7.85 5.05
N SER A 165 -8.34 -6.75 4.30
CA SER A 165 -9.33 -6.37 3.31
C SER A 165 -9.27 -7.28 2.08
N ILE A 166 -8.08 -7.67 1.61
CA ILE A 166 -7.94 -8.70 0.56
C ILE A 166 -8.57 -10.01 1.02
N SER A 167 -8.26 -10.47 2.23
CA SER A 167 -8.81 -11.73 2.76
C SER A 167 -10.33 -11.69 2.88
N ALA A 168 -10.89 -10.56 3.35
CA ALA A 168 -12.34 -10.38 3.43
C ALA A 168 -13.00 -10.34 2.05
N PHE A 169 -12.37 -9.68 1.07
CA PHE A 169 -12.82 -9.65 -0.32
C PHE A 169 -12.86 -11.06 -0.93
N LEU A 170 -11.84 -11.87 -0.64
CA LEU A 170 -11.74 -13.25 -1.12
C LEU A 170 -12.71 -14.22 -0.45
N PHE A 171 -13.15 -13.96 0.78
CA PHE A 171 -13.99 -14.90 1.54
C PHE A 171 -15.30 -15.27 0.82
N ASN A 172 -15.82 -14.39 -0.03
CA ASN A 172 -17.07 -14.61 -0.76
C ASN A 172 -16.88 -15.12 -2.19
N ASP A 173 -15.66 -15.50 -2.58
CA ASP A 173 -15.34 -15.98 -3.92
C ASP A 173 -14.60 -17.31 -3.90
N ILE A 174 -14.85 -18.17 -4.89
CA ILE A 174 -14.19 -19.49 -4.97
C ILE A 174 -12.66 -19.37 -5.01
N ARG A 175 -12.14 -18.27 -5.59
CA ARG A 175 -10.70 -18.01 -5.70
C ARG A 175 -10.04 -17.88 -4.33
N GLY A 176 -10.77 -17.42 -3.31
CA GLY A 176 -10.28 -17.40 -1.94
C GLY A 176 -10.00 -18.80 -1.42
N TYR A 177 -10.94 -19.73 -1.61
CA TYR A 177 -10.79 -21.13 -1.19
C TYR A 177 -9.69 -21.84 -1.98
N THR A 178 -9.63 -21.68 -3.31
CA THR A 178 -8.58 -22.32 -4.10
C THR A 178 -7.19 -21.78 -3.75
N LEU A 179 -7.07 -20.49 -3.45
CA LEU A 179 -5.80 -19.88 -3.04
C LEU A 179 -5.32 -20.49 -1.71
N GLN A 180 -6.21 -20.67 -0.73
CA GLN A 180 -5.88 -21.32 0.53
C GLN A 180 -5.44 -22.78 0.32
N ILE A 181 -6.14 -23.53 -0.53
CA ILE A 181 -5.74 -24.89 -0.89
C ILE A 181 -4.33 -24.90 -1.53
N GLN A 182 -4.06 -23.98 -2.46
CA GLN A 182 -2.74 -23.85 -3.08
C GLN A 182 -1.64 -23.57 -2.06
N MET A 183 -1.88 -22.65 -1.12
CA MET A 183 -0.93 -22.33 -0.06
C MET A 183 -0.59 -23.54 0.83
N GLU A 184 -1.59 -24.36 1.18
CA GLU A 184 -1.36 -25.56 1.99
C GLU A 184 -0.59 -26.64 1.21
N VAL A 185 -0.89 -26.82 -0.08
CA VAL A 185 -0.14 -27.77 -0.91
C VAL A 185 1.31 -27.32 -1.09
N GLU A 186 1.55 -26.04 -1.35
CA GLU A 186 2.91 -25.48 -1.45
C GLU A 186 3.71 -25.62 -0.14
N ARG A 187 3.03 -25.50 1.01
CA ARG A 187 3.66 -25.76 2.32
C ARG A 187 4.14 -27.21 2.42
N ILE A 188 3.31 -28.17 2.01
CA ILE A 188 3.67 -29.59 1.98
C ILE A 188 4.82 -29.83 0.98
N GLU A 189 4.78 -29.20 -0.19
CA GLU A 189 5.86 -29.30 -1.19
C GLU A 189 7.19 -28.77 -0.66
N GLN A 190 7.17 -27.66 0.09
CA GLN A 190 8.37 -27.10 0.71
C GLN A 190 8.94 -28.03 1.78
N GLU A 191 8.11 -28.53 2.69
CA GLU A 191 8.52 -29.49 3.73
C GLU A 191 9.14 -30.76 3.12
N TRP A 192 8.55 -31.25 2.03
CA TRP A 192 9.08 -32.41 1.31
C TRP A 192 10.41 -32.11 0.62
N THR A 193 10.53 -30.94 -0.01
CA THR A 193 11.77 -30.52 -0.69
C THR A 193 12.93 -30.39 0.31
N ASP A 194 12.68 -29.82 1.48
CA ASP A 194 13.67 -29.68 2.55
C ASP A 194 14.14 -31.07 3.03
N PHE A 195 13.21 -32.01 3.24
CA PHE A 195 13.53 -33.40 3.56
C PHE A 195 14.39 -34.08 2.48
N LEU A 196 14.07 -33.89 1.20
CA LEU A 196 14.84 -34.45 0.09
C LEU A 196 16.28 -33.90 0.06
N GLN A 197 16.46 -32.60 0.34
CA GLN A 197 17.78 -31.99 0.42
C GLN A 197 18.60 -32.59 1.57
N GLU A 198 18.01 -32.75 2.75
CA GLU A 198 18.67 -33.38 3.90
C GLU A 198 19.14 -34.80 3.59
N VAL A 199 18.27 -35.63 2.99
CA VAL A 199 18.61 -37.01 2.63
C VAL A 199 19.69 -37.08 1.54
N SER A 200 19.66 -36.16 0.57
CA SER A 200 20.65 -36.12 -0.53
C SER A 200 22.07 -35.78 -0.06
N ASN A 201 22.20 -34.98 1.01
CA ASN A 201 23.48 -34.58 1.57
C ASN A 201 24.19 -35.71 2.34
N ASP A 202 23.46 -36.76 2.73
CA ASP A 202 23.94 -37.84 3.59
C ASP A 202 24.53 -39.05 2.82
N ASN A 203 24.84 -38.91 1.53
CA ASN A 203 25.29 -39.98 0.60
C ASN A 203 24.37 -41.21 0.52
N ASN A 204 23.14 -41.12 1.04
CA ASN A 204 22.12 -42.15 0.91
C ASN A 204 21.54 -42.12 -0.52
N ALA A 205 21.08 -43.29 -0.98
CA ALA A 205 20.54 -43.47 -2.32
C ALA A 205 19.48 -42.40 -2.62
N LEU A 206 19.67 -41.66 -3.73
CA LEU A 206 18.71 -40.69 -4.23
C LEU A 206 17.33 -41.36 -4.33
N PRO A 207 16.26 -40.73 -3.81
CA PRO A 207 14.90 -41.26 -3.96
C PRO A 207 14.57 -41.45 -5.45
N ASN A 208 13.67 -42.40 -5.74
CA ASN A 208 13.30 -42.75 -7.11
C ASN A 208 12.83 -41.50 -7.88
N MET A 209 13.68 -41.00 -8.77
CA MET A 209 13.45 -39.75 -9.50
C MET A 209 12.22 -39.82 -10.41
N GLU A 210 11.86 -41.01 -10.93
CA GLU A 210 10.64 -41.21 -11.71
C GLU A 210 9.40 -41.00 -10.84
N GLY A 211 9.40 -41.58 -9.63
CA GLY A 211 8.29 -41.39 -8.68
C GLY A 211 8.15 -39.93 -8.21
N ILE A 212 9.27 -39.21 -8.03
CA ILE A 212 9.25 -37.78 -7.72
C ILE A 212 8.63 -36.99 -8.87
N GLN A 213 9.00 -37.29 -10.11
CA GLN A 213 8.44 -36.63 -11.28
C GLN A 213 6.93 -36.87 -11.39
N GLU A 214 6.46 -38.10 -11.20
CA GLU A 214 5.02 -38.41 -11.21
C GLU A 214 4.23 -37.61 -10.16
N ILE A 215 4.81 -37.39 -8.97
CA ILE A 215 4.20 -36.53 -7.94
C ILE A 215 4.06 -35.09 -8.43
N PHE A 216 5.11 -34.50 -9.02
CA PHE A 216 5.05 -33.14 -9.56
C PHE A 216 4.04 -33.01 -10.72
N GLU A 217 3.92 -34.02 -11.57
CA GLU A 217 2.91 -34.06 -12.63
C GLU A 217 1.48 -34.11 -12.05
N ALA A 218 1.27 -34.90 -10.99
CA ALA A 218 -0.02 -34.96 -10.28
C ALA A 218 -0.38 -33.61 -9.65
N LEU A 219 0.58 -32.94 -8.99
CA LEU A 219 0.41 -31.61 -8.41
C LEU A 219 0.07 -30.56 -9.49
N THR A 220 0.80 -30.59 -10.61
CA THR A 220 0.51 -29.71 -11.76
C THR A 220 -0.92 -29.90 -12.27
N ASN A 221 -1.36 -31.15 -12.43
CA ASN A 221 -2.74 -31.45 -12.84
C ASN A 221 -3.77 -30.98 -11.83
N PHE A 222 -3.46 -31.09 -10.54
CA PHE A 222 -4.30 -30.57 -9.46
C PHE A 222 -4.44 -29.05 -9.53
N TYR A 223 -3.34 -28.31 -9.68
CA TYR A 223 -3.36 -26.86 -9.83
C TYR A 223 -4.16 -26.40 -11.06
N ASN A 224 -4.00 -27.07 -12.20
CA ASN A 224 -4.81 -26.83 -13.40
C ASN A 224 -6.31 -27.09 -13.16
N GLY A 225 -6.64 -28.07 -12.30
CA GLY A 225 -8.02 -28.32 -11.87
C GLY A 225 -8.60 -27.17 -11.04
N LEU A 226 -7.83 -26.62 -10.11
CA LEU A 226 -8.23 -25.45 -9.32
C LEU A 226 -8.44 -24.21 -10.20
N GLU A 227 -7.59 -23.99 -11.20
CA GLU A 227 -7.73 -22.89 -12.16
C GLU A 227 -9.05 -22.99 -12.94
N LYS A 228 -9.39 -24.17 -13.46
CA LYS A 228 -10.68 -24.41 -14.13
C LYS A 228 -11.88 -24.16 -13.22
N ILE A 229 -11.78 -24.52 -11.95
CA ILE A 229 -12.82 -24.20 -10.95
C ILE A 229 -12.95 -22.68 -10.79
N ASN A 230 -11.84 -21.96 -10.72
CA ASN A 230 -11.84 -20.50 -10.64
C ASN A 230 -12.49 -19.86 -11.86
N GLU A 231 -12.13 -20.30 -13.06
CA GLU A 231 -12.72 -19.81 -14.31
C GLU A 231 -14.25 -19.98 -14.32
N GLN A 232 -14.73 -21.15 -13.91
CA GLN A 232 -16.13 -21.53 -14.00
C GLN A 232 -17.01 -20.89 -12.90
N TYR A 233 -16.49 -20.77 -11.67
CA TYR A 233 -17.32 -20.47 -10.50
C TYR A 233 -16.97 -19.16 -9.78
N SER A 234 -15.94 -18.43 -10.21
CA SER A 234 -15.62 -17.14 -9.62
C SER A 234 -16.62 -16.07 -10.04
N ASN A 235 -17.16 -15.37 -9.06
CA ASN A 235 -18.03 -14.21 -9.24
C ASN A 235 -17.25 -12.98 -9.72
N LEU A 236 -15.92 -13.05 -9.66
CA LEU A 236 -15.03 -11.96 -10.05
C LEU A 236 -14.62 -12.03 -11.54
N ASN A 237 -15.03 -13.09 -12.25
CA ASN A 237 -14.84 -13.24 -13.70
C ASN A 237 -16.00 -12.67 -14.52
N THR A 238 -17.13 -12.34 -13.88
CA THR A 238 -18.30 -11.80 -14.57
C THR A 238 -18.25 -10.27 -14.58
N GLU A 239 -18.25 -9.66 -15.78
CA GLU A 239 -18.68 -8.27 -15.92
C GLU A 239 -20.06 -8.10 -15.24
N PRO A 240 -20.33 -6.94 -14.62
CA PRO A 240 -21.57 -6.73 -13.89
C PRO A 240 -22.77 -7.05 -14.79
N ARG A 241 -23.64 -7.94 -14.34
CA ARG A 241 -24.91 -8.23 -15.02
C ARG A 241 -25.68 -6.91 -15.10
N LYS A 242 -25.81 -6.38 -16.32
CA LYS A 242 -26.65 -5.24 -16.67
C LYS A 242 -28.09 -5.44 -16.21
#